data_AF-A0A9D6LHR2-F1
#
_entry.id   AF-A0A9D6LHR2-F1
#
_cell.length_a   1.000
_cell.length_b   1.000
_cell.length_c   1.000
_cell.angle_alpha   90.00
_cell.angle_beta   90.00
_cell.angle_gamma   90.00
#
_symmetry.space_group_name_H-M   'P 1'
#
loop_
_entity.id
_entity.type
_entity.pdbx_description
1 polymer ?
#
loop_
_entity_poly.entity_id
_entity_poly.type
_entity_poly.pdbx_seq_one_letter_code
_entity_poly.pdbx_strand_id
1 'polypeptide(L)'
;MAKADPYAALRFRDYRRFAAGLVLSILGEQMIDVAIGWEIYERTNSASMLGFAGLAEGLPFMLLAVAGGHASDRYDRRSVLVLSQLALAVCSLGLAAVSLTHGRVELMFACIVLAGAARAFKSPARSALLPQLVPNHVLKSAVTWNSSMFQMASMAGPMIGGFLVAGFGHYHLVYELNALLCLSFLVLLATIPRASRVDALAKEPVSWRSALAGFTFIKKTPLILATITLDLFAALLGGAVALLPIFAKDILHVGATGLGWLRAAPA
;
A
#
# COMPACT_ATOMS: atom_id res chain seq x y z
N MET A 1 38.07 -2.38 0.95
CA MET A 1 36.59 -2.34 0.87
C MET A 1 36.12 -3.49 0.00
N ALA A 2 35.36 -4.45 0.52
CA ALA A 2 34.75 -5.48 -0.32
C ALA A 2 33.84 -4.80 -1.37
N LYS A 3 33.99 -5.18 -2.64
CA LYS A 3 33.23 -4.62 -3.76
C LYS A 3 31.74 -4.84 -3.48
N ALA A 4 30.97 -3.76 -3.38
CA ALA A 4 29.53 -3.88 -3.15
C ALA A 4 28.91 -4.63 -4.34
N ASP A 5 28.34 -5.80 -4.08
CA ASP A 5 27.67 -6.62 -5.09
C ASP A 5 26.20 -6.20 -5.17
N PRO A 6 25.76 -5.49 -6.24
CA PRO A 6 24.41 -4.95 -6.33
C PRO A 6 23.33 -6.03 -6.40
N TYR A 7 23.69 -7.25 -6.83
CA TYR A 7 22.77 -8.36 -7.05
C TYR A 7 22.76 -9.36 -5.88
N ALA A 8 23.52 -9.08 -4.81
CA ALA A 8 23.69 -10.00 -3.70
C ALA A 8 22.36 -10.45 -3.06
N ALA A 9 21.38 -9.54 -2.92
CA ALA A 9 20.07 -9.87 -2.38
C ALA A 9 19.31 -10.89 -3.25
N LEU A 10 19.39 -10.78 -4.59
CA LEU A 10 18.67 -11.65 -5.54
C LEU A 10 19.20 -13.10 -5.55
N ARG A 11 20.35 -13.38 -4.93
CA ARG A 11 20.84 -14.75 -4.76
C ARG A 11 20.05 -15.53 -3.71
N PHE A 12 19.38 -14.84 -2.79
CA PHE A 12 18.57 -15.48 -1.74
C PHE A 12 17.18 -15.84 -2.28
N ARG A 13 16.86 -17.15 -2.29
CA ARG A 13 15.59 -17.67 -2.80
C ARG A 13 14.37 -17.08 -2.09
N ASP A 14 14.45 -16.94 -0.78
CA ASP A 14 13.36 -16.44 0.05
C ASP A 14 13.14 -14.94 -0.14
N TYR A 15 14.22 -14.17 -0.28
CA TYR A 15 14.13 -12.78 -0.69
C TYR A 15 13.46 -12.63 -2.06
N ARG A 16 13.85 -13.41 -3.08
CA ARG A 16 13.23 -13.32 -4.41
C ARG A 16 11.72 -13.58 -4.37
N ARG A 17 11.27 -14.57 -3.60
CA ARG A 17 9.85 -14.90 -3.46
C ARG A 17 9.09 -13.77 -2.77
N PHE A 18 9.67 -13.22 -1.70
CA PHE A 18 9.11 -12.08 -1.00
C PHE A 18 9.05 -10.84 -1.90
N ALA A 19 10.14 -10.53 -2.60
CA ALA A 19 10.24 -9.40 -3.52
C ALA A 19 9.26 -9.52 -4.70
N ALA A 20 9.12 -10.72 -5.29
CA ALA A 20 8.14 -10.96 -6.34
C ALA A 20 6.71 -10.73 -5.83
N GLY A 21 6.36 -11.30 -4.67
CA GLY A 21 5.04 -11.08 -4.07
C GLY A 21 4.79 -9.62 -3.69
N LEU A 22 5.84 -8.91 -3.29
CA LEU A 22 5.78 -7.49 -2.97
C LEU A 22 5.46 -6.65 -4.21
N VAL A 23 6.12 -6.93 -5.34
CA VAL A 23 5.81 -6.28 -6.63
C VAL A 23 4.36 -6.53 -7.03
N LEU A 24 3.87 -7.77 -6.90
CA LEU A 24 2.48 -8.10 -7.22
C LEU A 24 1.49 -7.31 -6.35
N SER A 25 1.74 -7.22 -5.04
CA SER A 25 0.88 -6.45 -4.12
C SER A 25 0.88 -4.96 -4.47
N ILE A 26 2.06 -4.36 -4.72
CA ILE A 26 2.16 -2.93 -5.05
C ILE A 26 1.47 -2.65 -6.38
N LEU A 27 1.70 -3.48 -7.40
CA LEU A 27 1.03 -3.34 -8.70
C LEU A 27 -0.49 -3.32 -8.53
N GLY A 28 -1.04 -4.29 -7.80
CA GLY A 28 -2.49 -4.39 -7.57
C GLY A 28 -3.06 -3.18 -6.81
N GLU A 29 -2.35 -2.71 -5.77
CA GLU A 29 -2.75 -1.50 -5.04
C GLU A 29 -2.77 -0.26 -5.93
N GLN A 30 -1.75 -0.08 -6.75
CA GLN A 30 -1.67 1.08 -7.64
C GLN A 30 -2.74 1.04 -8.75
N MET A 31 -3.10 -0.17 -9.21
CA MET A 31 -4.21 -0.38 -10.14
C MET A 31 -5.56 -0.05 -9.50
N ILE A 32 -5.80 -0.55 -8.28
CA ILE A 32 -7.09 -0.38 -7.60
C ILE A 32 -7.36 1.10 -7.28
N ASP A 33 -6.32 1.85 -6.92
CA ASP A 33 -6.43 3.27 -6.60
C ASP A 33 -6.86 4.11 -7.83
N VAL A 34 -6.52 3.68 -9.06
CA VAL A 34 -7.04 4.28 -10.30
C VAL A 34 -8.50 3.92 -10.52
N ALA A 35 -8.84 2.63 -10.41
CA ALA A 35 -10.20 2.15 -10.66
C ALA A 35 -11.20 2.73 -9.66
N ILE A 36 -10.87 2.79 -8.36
CA ILE A 36 -11.71 3.44 -7.32
C ILE A 36 -11.95 4.91 -7.66
N GLY A 37 -10.89 5.65 -8.00
CA GLY A 37 -11.00 7.06 -8.35
C GLY A 37 -11.89 7.29 -9.56
N TRP A 38 -11.73 6.48 -10.61
CA TRP A 38 -12.56 6.60 -11.81
C TRP A 38 -14.02 6.21 -11.54
N GLU A 39 -14.28 5.06 -10.90
CA GLU A 39 -15.64 4.55 -10.68
C GLU A 39 -16.46 5.44 -9.74
N ILE A 40 -15.87 5.93 -8.65
CA ILE A 40 -16.57 6.87 -7.75
C ILE A 40 -16.94 8.14 -8.50
N TYR A 41 -16.02 8.66 -9.32
CA TYR A 41 -16.30 9.87 -10.09
C TYR A 41 -17.38 9.64 -11.15
N GLU A 42 -17.36 8.52 -11.85
CA GLU A 42 -18.37 8.22 -12.86
C GLU A 42 -19.76 8.06 -12.27
N ARG A 43 -19.87 7.41 -11.10
CA ARG A 43 -21.14 7.19 -10.41
C ARG A 43 -21.70 8.45 -9.75
N THR A 44 -20.83 9.35 -9.27
CA THR A 44 -21.26 10.51 -8.46
C THR A 44 -21.15 11.85 -9.20
N ASN A 45 -20.36 11.92 -10.28
CA ASN A 45 -19.90 13.15 -10.95
C ASN A 45 -19.47 14.25 -9.97
N SER A 46 -18.88 13.86 -8.83
CA SER A 46 -18.58 14.78 -7.74
C SER A 46 -17.11 14.73 -7.34
N ALA A 47 -16.44 15.88 -7.44
CA ALA A 47 -15.08 16.07 -6.96
C ALA A 47 -14.95 15.87 -5.44
N SER A 48 -15.97 16.24 -4.67
CA SER A 48 -15.94 16.10 -3.21
C SER A 48 -15.94 14.64 -2.77
N MET A 49 -16.60 13.76 -3.52
CA MET A 49 -16.61 12.31 -3.26
C MET A 49 -15.23 11.67 -3.45
N LEU A 50 -14.43 12.18 -4.39
CA LEU A 50 -13.03 11.77 -4.54
C LEU A 50 -12.17 12.19 -3.34
N GLY A 51 -12.38 13.42 -2.86
CA GLY A 51 -11.76 13.90 -1.63
C GLY A 51 -12.13 13.02 -0.42
N PHE A 52 -13.41 12.69 -0.28
CA PHE A 52 -13.87 11.78 0.77
C PHE A 52 -13.29 10.37 0.63
N ALA A 53 -13.13 9.85 -0.59
CA ALA A 53 -12.52 8.53 -0.80
C ALA A 53 -11.07 8.51 -0.32
N GLY A 54 -10.30 9.55 -0.64
CA GLY A 54 -8.94 9.72 -0.12
C GLY A 54 -8.90 9.82 1.41
N LEU A 55 -9.83 10.57 2.02
CA LEU A 55 -9.96 10.65 3.49
C LEU A 55 -10.35 9.31 4.11
N ALA A 56 -11.28 8.58 3.48
CA ALA A 56 -11.77 7.29 3.94
C ALA A 56 -10.63 6.25 3.99
N GLU A 57 -9.64 6.36 3.11
CA GLU A 57 -8.45 5.51 3.16
C GLU A 57 -7.38 6.05 4.11
N GLY A 58 -7.05 7.34 4.00
CA GLY A 58 -5.93 7.96 4.71
C GLY A 58 -6.17 8.11 6.21
N LEU A 59 -7.38 8.46 6.63
CA LEU A 59 -7.72 8.68 8.03
C LEU A 59 -7.56 7.40 8.89
N PRO A 60 -8.15 6.23 8.54
CA PRO A 60 -7.90 5.01 9.31
C PRO A 60 -6.44 4.59 9.25
N PHE A 61 -5.75 4.81 8.12
CA PHE A 61 -4.32 4.53 8.03
C PHE A 61 -3.51 5.32 9.07
N MET A 62 -3.74 6.64 9.16
CA MET A 62 -3.07 7.53 10.10
C MET A 62 -3.40 7.21 11.56
N LEU A 63 -4.68 7.00 11.88
CA LEU A 63 -5.12 6.69 13.25
C LEU A 63 -4.57 5.35 13.75
N LEU A 64 -4.48 4.37 12.86
CA LEU A 64 -4.02 3.01 13.20
C LEU A 64 -2.52 2.80 12.98
N ALA A 65 -1.78 3.78 12.45
CA ALA A 65 -0.34 3.64 12.19
C ALA A 65 0.44 3.24 13.46
N VAL A 66 0.14 3.89 14.60
CA VAL A 66 0.78 3.57 15.90
C VAL A 66 0.40 2.17 16.36
N ALA A 67 -0.88 1.81 16.24
CA ALA A 67 -1.38 0.48 16.61
C ALA A 67 -0.77 -0.63 15.71
N GLY A 68 -0.61 -0.35 14.41
CA GLY A 68 0.01 -1.24 13.44
C GLY A 68 1.49 -1.47 13.73
N GLY A 69 2.22 -0.41 14.08
CA GLY A 69 3.61 -0.50 14.54
C GLY A 69 3.74 -1.39 15.79
N HIS A 70 2.96 -1.08 16.83
CA HIS A 70 2.94 -1.86 18.07
C HIS A 70 2.58 -3.34 17.83
N ALA A 71 1.58 -3.60 16.98
CA ALA A 71 1.19 -4.95 16.62
C ALA A 71 2.32 -5.71 15.89
N SER A 72 3.03 -5.06 14.97
CA SER A 72 4.16 -5.66 14.24
C SER A 72 5.36 -5.99 15.16
N ASP A 73 5.49 -5.27 16.27
CA ASP A 73 6.51 -5.53 17.27
C ASP A 73 6.09 -6.59 18.28
N ARG A 74 4.81 -6.67 18.66
CA ARG A 74 4.33 -7.62 19.67
C ARG A 74 3.99 -8.99 19.10
N TYR A 75 3.35 -9.02 17.94
CA TYR A 75 2.87 -10.25 17.31
C TYR A 75 3.86 -10.77 16.27
N ASP A 76 3.60 -11.98 15.78
CA ASP A 76 4.36 -12.53 14.67
C ASP A 76 4.15 -11.67 13.41
N ARG A 77 5.23 -11.04 12.94
CA ARG A 77 5.24 -10.10 11.80
C ARG A 77 4.65 -10.73 10.54
N ARG A 78 4.93 -12.01 10.33
CA ARG A 78 4.38 -12.76 9.20
C ARG A 78 2.88 -12.94 9.32
N SER A 79 2.37 -13.30 10.50
CA SER A 79 0.94 -13.43 10.75
C SER A 79 0.20 -12.11 10.56
N VAL A 80 0.75 -10.99 11.07
CA VAL A 80 0.17 -9.64 10.85
C VAL A 80 0.12 -9.31 9.36
N LEU A 81 1.20 -9.59 8.61
CA LEU A 81 1.26 -9.38 7.17
C LEU A 81 0.21 -10.23 6.43
N VAL A 82 0.09 -11.52 6.76
CA VAL A 82 -0.89 -12.44 6.14
C VAL A 82 -2.32 -11.97 6.39
N LEU A 83 -2.67 -11.64 7.65
CA LEU A 83 -4.01 -11.16 7.99
C LEU A 83 -4.35 -9.85 7.28
N SER A 84 -3.40 -8.91 7.22
CA SER A 84 -3.58 -7.63 6.52
C SER A 84 -3.78 -7.85 5.02
N GLN A 85 -3.00 -8.75 4.41
CA GLN A 85 -3.13 -9.06 2.98
C GLN A 85 -4.46 -9.77 2.67
N LEU A 86 -4.92 -10.68 3.53
CA LEU A 86 -6.23 -11.32 3.41
C LEU A 86 -7.35 -10.29 3.51
N ALA A 87 -7.28 -9.36 4.48
CA ALA A 87 -8.25 -8.28 4.60
C ALA A 87 -8.31 -7.41 3.33
N LEU A 88 -7.14 -7.09 2.74
CA LEU A 88 -7.08 -6.37 1.48
C LEU A 88 -7.67 -7.16 0.30
N ALA A 89 -7.40 -8.46 0.22
CA ALA A 89 -8.01 -9.32 -0.80
C ALA A 89 -9.54 -9.37 -0.67
N VAL A 90 -10.06 -9.47 0.56
CA VAL A 90 -11.50 -9.42 0.84
C VAL A 90 -12.10 -8.07 0.48
N CYS A 91 -11.45 -6.95 0.81
CA CYS A 91 -11.90 -5.62 0.40
C CYS A 91 -11.92 -5.48 -1.13
N SER A 92 -10.92 -6.05 -1.82
CA SER A 92 -10.85 -6.06 -3.28
C SER A 92 -12.00 -6.85 -3.90
N LEU A 93 -12.32 -8.03 -3.37
CA LEU A 93 -13.48 -8.82 -3.80
C LEU A 93 -14.81 -8.13 -3.46
N GLY A 94 -14.89 -7.45 -2.32
CA GLY A 94 -16.04 -6.62 -1.94
C GLY A 94 -16.28 -5.50 -2.93
N LEU A 95 -15.21 -4.78 -3.32
CA LEU A 95 -15.26 -3.77 -4.37
C LEU A 95 -15.69 -4.37 -5.72
N ALA A 96 -15.15 -5.54 -6.10
CA ALA A 96 -15.57 -6.26 -7.30
C ALA A 96 -17.08 -6.56 -7.30
N ALA A 97 -17.60 -7.09 -6.19
CA ALA A 97 -19.01 -7.42 -6.04
C ALA A 97 -19.91 -6.17 -6.10
N VAL A 98 -19.52 -5.07 -5.43
CA VAL A 98 -20.26 -3.79 -5.48
C VAL A 98 -20.21 -3.21 -6.90
N SER A 99 -19.09 -3.36 -7.59
CA SER A 99 -18.94 -2.90 -8.96
C SER A 99 -19.85 -3.69 -9.91
N LEU A 100 -19.79 -5.03 -9.89
CA LEU A 100 -20.62 -5.93 -10.70
C LEU A 100 -22.12 -5.70 -10.50
N THR A 101 -22.55 -5.62 -9.24
CA THR A 101 -23.98 -5.47 -8.90
C THR A 101 -24.48 -4.03 -9.03
N HIS A 102 -23.62 -3.09 -9.42
CA HIS A 102 -23.92 -1.65 -9.40
C HIS A 102 -24.47 -1.21 -8.04
N GLY A 103 -23.88 -1.76 -6.98
CA GLY A 103 -24.29 -1.55 -5.60
C GLY A 103 -24.04 -0.12 -5.11
N ARG A 104 -24.48 0.13 -3.88
CA ARG A 104 -24.38 1.43 -3.21
C ARG A 104 -22.94 1.90 -3.06
N VAL A 105 -22.66 3.16 -3.39
CA VAL A 105 -21.33 3.77 -3.29
C VAL A 105 -20.81 3.73 -1.85
N GLU A 106 -21.70 3.81 -0.87
CA GLU A 106 -21.38 3.71 0.56
C GLU A 106 -20.71 2.38 0.93
N LEU A 107 -21.02 1.29 0.22
CA LEU A 107 -20.35 0.00 0.41
C LEU A 107 -18.91 0.02 -0.12
N MET A 108 -18.63 0.81 -1.17
CA MET A 108 -17.26 1.04 -1.63
C MET A 108 -16.47 1.78 -0.54
N PHE A 109 -17.06 2.83 0.06
CA PHE A 109 -16.44 3.55 1.17
C PHE A 109 -16.15 2.64 2.37
N ALA A 110 -17.05 1.73 2.72
CA ALA A 110 -16.79 0.74 3.77
C ALA A 110 -15.56 -0.12 3.45
N CYS A 111 -15.43 -0.60 2.20
CA CYS A 111 -14.26 -1.35 1.75
C CYS A 111 -12.97 -0.50 1.78
N ILE A 112 -13.04 0.78 1.38
CA ILE A 112 -11.91 1.70 1.37
C ILE A 112 -11.40 1.97 2.80
N VAL A 113 -12.31 2.18 3.76
CA VAL A 113 -11.96 2.36 5.18
C VAL A 113 -11.26 1.12 5.74
N LEU A 114 -11.81 -0.06 5.47
CA LEU A 114 -11.21 -1.33 5.89
C LEU A 114 -9.85 -1.57 5.23
N ALA A 115 -9.70 -1.21 3.95
CA ALA A 115 -8.43 -1.31 3.24
C ALA A 115 -7.38 -0.37 3.84
N GLY A 116 -7.73 0.89 4.13
CA GLY A 116 -6.84 1.85 4.79
C GLY A 116 -6.38 1.35 6.17
N ALA A 117 -7.30 0.78 6.95
CA ALA A 117 -6.97 0.14 8.22
C ALA A 117 -6.00 -1.04 8.02
N ALA A 118 -6.27 -1.95 7.08
CA ALA A 118 -5.39 -3.09 6.80
C ALA A 118 -3.99 -2.66 6.31
N ARG A 119 -3.90 -1.60 5.48
CA ARG A 119 -2.63 -1.03 5.02
C ARG A 119 -1.77 -0.53 6.20
N ALA A 120 -2.37 0.01 7.28
CA ALA A 120 -1.64 0.48 8.46
C ALA A 120 -0.91 -0.64 9.22
N PHE A 121 -1.45 -1.86 9.22
CA PHE A 121 -0.79 -3.03 9.81
C PHE A 121 0.21 -3.67 8.83
N LYS A 122 -0.13 -3.70 7.53
CA LYS A 122 0.72 -4.27 6.49
C LYS A 122 2.08 -3.57 6.39
N SER A 123 2.09 -2.24 6.39
CA SER A 123 3.31 -1.44 6.18
C SER A 123 4.45 -1.76 7.17
N PRO A 124 4.23 -1.66 8.50
CA PRO A 124 5.28 -1.99 9.46
C PRO A 124 5.63 -3.49 9.46
N ALA A 125 4.65 -4.39 9.31
CA ALA A 125 4.89 -5.83 9.24
C ALA A 125 5.78 -6.22 8.05
N ARG A 126 5.56 -5.61 6.87
CA ARG A 126 6.39 -5.78 5.66
C ARG A 126 7.83 -5.34 5.91
N SER A 127 8.03 -4.13 6.41
CA SER A 127 9.37 -3.57 6.66
C SER A 127 10.13 -4.38 7.71
N ALA A 128 9.40 -4.94 8.69
CA ALA A 128 9.94 -5.73 9.77
C ALA A 128 10.33 -7.17 9.36
N LEU A 129 9.79 -7.68 8.24
CA LEU A 129 10.10 -9.02 7.73
C LEU A 129 11.34 -9.03 6.84
N LEU A 130 11.64 -7.94 6.13
CA LEU A 130 12.77 -7.86 5.21
C LEU A 130 14.13 -8.23 5.84
N PRO A 131 14.51 -7.73 7.04
CA PRO A 131 15.78 -8.07 7.68
C PRO A 131 15.88 -9.53 8.13
N GLN A 132 14.76 -10.26 8.19
CA GLN A 132 14.75 -11.69 8.56
C GLN A 132 15.02 -12.60 7.35
N LEU A 133 14.87 -12.08 6.13
CA LEU A 133 15.00 -12.86 4.90
C LEU A 133 16.41 -12.81 4.30
N VAL A 134 17.22 -11.84 4.71
CA VAL A 134 18.56 -11.60 4.15
C VAL A 134 19.55 -11.27 5.27
N PRO A 135 20.80 -11.74 5.19
CA PRO A 135 21.84 -11.34 6.14
C PRO A 135 22.09 -9.82 6.17
N ASN A 136 22.52 -9.29 7.31
CA ASN A 136 22.77 -7.84 7.49
C ASN A 136 23.72 -7.24 6.43
N HIS A 137 24.73 -7.99 5.97
CA HIS A 137 25.70 -7.50 4.98
C HIS A 137 25.11 -7.31 3.57
N VAL A 138 23.97 -7.95 3.26
CA VAL A 138 23.25 -7.77 1.98
C VAL A 138 21.98 -6.93 2.13
N LEU A 139 21.60 -6.54 3.36
CA LEU A 139 20.37 -5.79 3.63
C LEU A 139 20.29 -4.48 2.83
N LYS A 140 21.42 -3.79 2.67
CA LYS A 140 21.49 -2.57 1.84
C LYS A 140 21.10 -2.83 0.38
N SER A 141 21.61 -3.91 -0.23
CA SER A 141 21.24 -4.33 -1.60
C SER A 141 19.74 -4.67 -1.67
N ALA A 142 19.21 -5.35 -0.66
CA ALA A 142 17.79 -5.72 -0.61
C ALA A 142 16.86 -4.50 -0.49
N VAL A 143 17.22 -3.51 0.33
CA VAL A 143 16.49 -2.24 0.44
C VAL A 143 16.52 -1.48 -0.88
N THR A 144 17.69 -1.38 -1.53
CA THR A 144 17.81 -0.73 -2.84
C THR A 144 16.91 -1.39 -3.89
N TRP A 145 16.93 -2.71 -4.00
CA TRP A 145 16.06 -3.44 -4.93
C TRP A 145 14.58 -3.25 -4.62
N ASN A 146 14.18 -3.27 -3.35
CA ASN A 146 12.80 -3.02 -2.97
C ASN A 146 12.33 -1.61 -3.37
N SER A 147 13.18 -0.59 -3.23
CA SER A 147 12.86 0.76 -3.68
C SER A 147 12.71 0.82 -5.20
N SER A 148 13.63 0.22 -5.97
CA SER A 148 13.52 0.16 -7.44
C SER A 148 12.27 -0.58 -7.90
N MET A 149 11.95 -1.70 -7.26
CA MET A 149 10.74 -2.47 -7.51
C MET A 149 9.48 -1.69 -7.18
N PHE A 150 9.48 -0.92 -6.09
CA PHE A 150 8.37 -0.04 -5.74
C PHE A 150 8.16 1.02 -6.82
N GLN A 151 9.21 1.71 -7.29
CA GLN A 151 9.06 2.71 -8.35
C GLN A 151 8.49 2.09 -9.64
N MET A 152 9.06 0.96 -10.10
CA MET A 152 8.56 0.28 -11.29
C MET A 152 7.09 -0.15 -11.16
N ALA A 153 6.71 -0.69 -10.01
CA ALA A 153 5.33 -1.10 -9.76
C ALA A 153 4.38 0.12 -9.64
N SER A 154 4.85 1.20 -9.03
CA SER A 154 4.11 2.46 -8.88
C SER A 154 3.87 3.18 -10.21
N MET A 155 4.77 3.03 -11.17
CA MET A 155 4.58 3.50 -12.56
C MET A 155 3.67 2.56 -13.37
N ALA A 156 3.91 1.25 -13.31
CA ALA A 156 3.22 0.28 -14.15
C ALA A 156 1.77 0.01 -13.69
N GLY A 157 1.51 0.01 -12.38
CA GLY A 157 0.19 -0.28 -11.83
C GLY A 157 -0.90 0.67 -12.35
N PRO A 158 -0.75 2.00 -12.24
CA PRO A 158 -1.77 2.94 -12.70
C PRO A 158 -2.01 2.85 -14.21
N MET A 159 -0.96 2.60 -14.99
CA MET A 159 -1.03 2.41 -16.44
C MET A 159 -1.86 1.18 -16.80
N ILE A 160 -1.58 0.03 -16.16
CA ILE A 160 -2.35 -1.21 -16.35
C ILE A 160 -3.80 -1.00 -15.89
N GLY A 161 -4.00 -0.37 -14.72
CA GLY A 161 -5.33 -0.09 -14.17
C GLY A 161 -6.17 0.78 -15.12
N GLY A 162 -5.62 1.90 -15.60
CA GLY A 162 -6.30 2.79 -16.54
C GLY A 162 -6.62 2.12 -17.87
N PHE A 163 -5.70 1.31 -18.41
CA PHE A 163 -5.92 0.55 -19.64
C PHE A 163 -7.03 -0.51 -19.47
N LEU A 164 -7.04 -1.25 -18.37
CA LEU A 164 -8.08 -2.24 -18.10
C LEU A 164 -9.46 -1.59 -17.94
N VAL A 165 -9.54 -0.47 -17.23
CA VAL A 165 -10.79 0.28 -17.08
C VAL A 165 -11.30 0.78 -18.44
N ALA A 166 -10.43 1.41 -19.25
CA ALA A 166 -10.83 1.95 -20.54
C ALA A 166 -11.13 0.88 -21.60
N GLY A 167 -10.34 -0.19 -21.65
CA GLY A 167 -10.42 -1.21 -22.68
C GLY A 167 -11.60 -2.16 -22.50
N PHE A 168 -11.94 -2.51 -21.26
CA PHE A 168 -13.02 -3.44 -20.97
C PHE A 168 -14.31 -2.76 -20.51
N GLY A 169 -14.27 -1.47 -20.11
CA GLY A 169 -15.45 -0.72 -19.64
C GLY A 169 -16.01 -1.19 -18.30
N HIS A 170 -15.27 -2.06 -17.59
CA HIS A 170 -15.73 -2.73 -16.39
C HIS A 170 -14.68 -2.65 -15.27
N TYR A 171 -15.00 -1.99 -14.16
CA TYR A 171 -14.08 -1.76 -13.03
C TYR A 171 -13.78 -3.02 -12.22
N HIS A 172 -14.75 -3.94 -12.14
CA HIS A 172 -14.65 -5.17 -11.35
C HIS A 172 -13.44 -6.04 -11.75
N LEU A 173 -13.02 -6.04 -13.01
CA LEU A 173 -11.85 -6.82 -13.46
C LEU A 173 -10.56 -6.36 -12.79
N VAL A 174 -10.40 -5.05 -12.56
CA VAL A 174 -9.24 -4.50 -11.84
C VAL A 174 -9.26 -4.96 -10.38
N TYR A 175 -10.45 -5.01 -9.79
CA TYR A 175 -10.66 -5.42 -8.40
C TYR A 175 -10.44 -6.92 -8.20
N GLU A 176 -10.89 -7.75 -9.14
CA GLU A 176 -10.62 -9.19 -9.14
C GLU A 176 -9.14 -9.48 -9.36
N LEU A 177 -8.51 -8.79 -10.32
CA LEU A 177 -7.08 -8.94 -10.57
C LEU A 177 -6.24 -8.54 -9.35
N ASN A 178 -6.57 -7.44 -8.67
CA ASN A 178 -5.89 -7.09 -7.43
C ASN A 178 -6.08 -8.16 -6.33
N ALA A 179 -7.28 -8.74 -6.21
CA ALA A 179 -7.50 -9.85 -5.28
C ALA A 179 -6.61 -11.06 -5.62
N LEU A 180 -6.50 -11.42 -6.90
CA LEU A 180 -5.62 -12.49 -7.37
C LEU A 180 -4.13 -12.18 -7.09
N LEU A 181 -3.68 -10.94 -7.28
CA LEU A 181 -2.32 -10.52 -6.96
C LEU A 181 -2.03 -10.60 -5.45
N CYS A 182 -2.99 -10.19 -4.61
CA CYS A 182 -2.91 -10.33 -3.16
C CYS A 182 -2.80 -11.80 -2.73
N LEU A 183 -3.64 -12.68 -3.29
CA LEU A 183 -3.61 -14.11 -3.03
C LEU A 183 -2.29 -14.75 -3.54
N SER A 184 -1.80 -14.32 -4.70
CA SER A 184 -0.52 -14.77 -5.25
C SER A 184 0.65 -14.41 -4.33
N PHE A 185 0.64 -13.21 -3.73
CA PHE A 185 1.62 -12.85 -2.70
C PHE A 185 1.51 -13.77 -1.48
N LEU A 186 0.31 -14.08 -1.01
CA LEU A 186 0.13 -15.00 0.11
C LEU A 186 0.66 -16.41 -0.18
N VAL A 187 0.45 -16.92 -1.40
CA VAL A 187 1.02 -18.21 -1.82
C VAL A 187 2.55 -18.14 -1.82
N LEU A 188 3.14 -17.11 -2.43
CA LEU A 188 4.60 -16.93 -2.45
C LEU A 188 5.17 -16.82 -1.03
N LEU A 189 4.51 -16.06 -0.17
CA LEU A 189 4.89 -15.91 1.23
C LEU A 189 4.81 -17.25 1.96
N ALA A 190 3.77 -18.05 1.73
CA ALA A 190 3.61 -19.38 2.33
C ALA A 190 4.77 -20.33 2.00
N THR A 191 5.37 -20.22 0.81
CA THR A 191 6.53 -21.05 0.42
C THR A 191 7.85 -20.68 1.10
N ILE A 192 7.92 -19.52 1.76
CA ILE A 192 9.09 -19.10 2.52
C ILE A 192 9.06 -19.82 3.87
N PRO A 193 10.13 -20.53 4.29
CA PRO A 193 10.18 -21.15 5.61
C PRO A 193 9.89 -20.14 6.72
N ARG A 194 9.16 -20.56 7.76
CA ARG A 194 9.07 -19.73 8.96
C ARG A 194 10.45 -19.72 9.60
N ALA A 195 11.09 -18.56 9.65
CA ALA A 195 12.29 -18.39 10.47
C ALA A 195 11.92 -18.81 11.89
N SER A 196 12.68 -19.74 12.47
CA SER A 196 12.54 -20.08 13.89
C SER A 196 12.54 -18.78 14.68
N ARG A 197 11.62 -18.66 15.64
CA ARG A 197 11.59 -17.57 16.63
C ARG A 197 12.99 -17.53 17.27
N VAL A 198 13.92 -16.74 16.72
CA VAL A 198 15.16 -16.44 17.41
C VAL A 198 14.72 -15.52 18.53
N ASP A 199 14.64 -16.14 19.69
CA ASP A 199 14.29 -15.65 21.01
C ASP A 199 13.66 -14.25 21.06
N ALA A 200 12.44 -14.24 21.60
CA ALA A 200 11.98 -13.10 22.37
C ALA A 200 12.93 -12.90 23.57
N LEU A 201 14.16 -12.42 23.31
CA LEU A 201 15.01 -11.78 24.30
C LEU A 201 14.13 -10.72 24.93
N ALA A 202 13.74 -10.98 26.18
CA ALA A 202 12.93 -10.18 27.08
C ALA A 202 12.54 -8.82 26.45
N LYS A 203 11.46 -8.81 25.67
CA LYS A 203 10.89 -7.54 25.23
C LYS A 203 10.41 -6.87 26.50
N GLU A 204 11.12 -5.84 26.94
CA GLU A 204 10.55 -4.88 27.87
C GLU A 204 9.13 -4.57 27.37
N PRO A 205 8.12 -4.59 28.25
CA PRO A 205 6.76 -4.36 27.81
C PRO A 205 6.71 -2.99 27.14
N VAL A 206 6.62 -2.99 25.80
CA VAL A 206 6.34 -1.78 25.02
C VAL A 206 4.95 -1.35 25.43
N SER A 207 4.90 -0.54 26.48
CA SER A 207 3.69 0.01 27.04
C SER A 207 3.15 1.03 26.04
N TRP A 208 1.83 1.17 25.98
CA TRP A 208 1.21 2.31 25.30
C TRP A 208 1.80 3.64 25.75
N ARG A 209 2.31 3.72 26.99
CA ARG A 209 3.08 4.86 27.49
C ARG A 209 4.40 5.09 26.75
N SER A 210 5.13 4.04 26.38
CA SER A 210 6.37 4.17 25.59
C SER A 210 6.08 4.53 24.14
N ALA A 211 5.00 4.03 23.55
CA ALA A 211 4.55 4.43 22.22
C ALA A 211 4.11 5.92 22.19
N LEU A 212 3.36 6.36 23.21
CA LEU A 212 2.95 7.77 23.36
C LEU A 212 4.08 8.68 23.85
N ALA A 213 5.14 8.14 24.46
CA ALA A 213 6.34 8.91 24.82
C ALA A 213 7.05 9.44 23.56
N GLY A 214 6.98 8.72 22.44
CA GLY A 214 7.44 9.21 21.14
C GLY A 214 6.73 10.50 20.71
N PHE A 215 5.43 10.63 20.97
CA PHE A 215 4.68 11.86 20.73
C PHE A 215 5.19 13.03 21.60
N THR A 216 5.55 12.74 22.84
CA THR A 216 6.12 13.73 23.76
C THR A 216 7.49 14.20 23.27
N PHE A 217 8.31 13.28 22.76
CA PHE A 217 9.61 13.60 22.16
C PHE A 217 9.46 14.46 20.91
N ILE A 218 8.59 14.08 19.97
CA ILE A 218 8.31 14.87 18.75
C ILE A 218 7.87 16.28 19.12
N LYS A 219 6.96 16.44 20.09
CA LYS A 219 6.50 17.75 20.57
C LYS A 219 7.62 18.58 21.22
N LYS A 220 8.61 17.94 21.84
CA LYS A 220 9.77 18.60 22.48
C LYS A 220 10.90 18.93 21.50
N THR A 221 10.91 18.35 20.31
CA THR A 221 11.96 18.58 19.30
C THR A 221 11.39 19.39 18.13
N PRO A 222 11.48 20.74 18.16
CA PRO A 222 10.79 21.62 17.21
C PRO A 222 11.23 21.39 15.76
N LEU A 223 12.48 20.98 15.51
CA LEU A 223 12.95 20.63 14.17
C LEU A 223 12.20 19.43 13.59
N ILE A 224 12.04 18.35 14.37
CA ILE A 224 11.33 17.14 13.94
C ILE A 224 9.85 17.45 13.72
N LEU A 225 9.24 18.21 14.63
CA LEU A 225 7.85 18.63 14.47
C LEU A 225 7.67 19.50 13.22
N ALA A 226 8.57 20.45 12.97
CA ALA A 226 8.54 21.30 11.77
C ALA A 226 8.68 20.47 10.49
N THR A 227 9.60 19.50 10.44
CA THR A 227 9.77 18.65 9.26
C THR A 227 8.56 17.74 9.01
N ILE A 228 7.99 17.13 10.07
CA ILE A 228 6.79 16.29 9.95
C ILE A 228 5.58 17.14 9.54
N THR A 229 5.44 18.34 10.10
CA THR A 229 4.33 19.24 9.77
C THR A 229 4.46 19.72 8.34
N LEU A 230 5.65 20.12 7.90
CA LEU A 230 5.91 20.53 6.52
C LEU A 230 5.59 19.39 5.54
N ASP A 231 6.02 18.17 5.85
CA ASP A 231 5.73 16.97 5.05
C ASP A 231 4.22 16.68 4.98
N LEU A 232 3.52 16.69 6.11
CA LEU A 232 2.07 16.51 6.16
C LEU A 232 1.32 17.59 5.38
N PHE A 233 1.73 18.87 5.47
CA PHE A 233 1.14 19.95 4.69
C PHE A 233 1.42 19.80 3.20
N ALA A 234 2.65 19.44 2.81
CA ALA A 234 3.02 19.22 1.42
C ALA A 234 2.26 18.03 0.82
N ALA A 235 2.13 16.92 1.55
CA ALA A 235 1.38 15.74 1.12
C ALA A 235 -0.14 16.02 1.05
N LEU A 236 -0.69 16.74 2.04
CA LEU A 236 -2.12 17.08 2.08
C LEU A 236 -2.50 18.06 0.97
N LEU A 237 -1.70 19.10 0.76
CA LEU A 237 -1.92 20.11 -0.29
C LEU A 237 -1.48 19.63 -1.67
N GLY A 238 -0.64 18.59 -1.75
CA GLY A 238 -0.23 17.90 -2.98
C GLY A 238 -1.32 17.03 -3.63
N GLY A 239 -2.54 17.03 -3.08
CA GLY A 239 -3.68 16.22 -3.50
C GLY A 239 -4.23 16.46 -4.92
N ALA A 240 -3.52 17.19 -5.77
CA ALA A 240 -3.84 17.35 -7.19
C ALA A 240 -4.02 15.99 -7.90
N VAL A 241 -3.29 14.96 -7.46
CA VAL A 241 -3.42 13.59 -7.97
C VAL A 241 -4.84 13.02 -7.78
N ALA A 242 -5.52 13.37 -6.68
CA ALA A 242 -6.87 12.90 -6.39
C ALA A 242 -7.94 13.50 -7.32
N LEU A 243 -7.66 14.68 -7.90
CA LEU A 243 -8.52 15.37 -8.84
C LEU A 243 -8.25 14.98 -10.30
N LEU A 244 -7.21 14.17 -10.57
CA LEU A 244 -6.86 13.73 -11.92
C LEU A 244 -8.03 13.09 -12.71
N PRO A 245 -8.99 12.37 -12.11
CA PRO A 245 -10.15 11.88 -12.85
C PRO A 245 -10.94 13.01 -13.54
N ILE A 246 -11.09 14.16 -12.88
CA ILE A 246 -11.78 15.34 -13.43
C ILE A 246 -10.97 15.90 -14.61
N PHE A 247 -9.65 16.07 -14.43
CA PHE A 247 -8.79 16.53 -15.50
C PHE A 247 -8.80 15.59 -16.71
N ALA A 248 -8.77 14.27 -16.47
CA ALA A 248 -8.75 13.28 -17.54
C ALA A 248 -10.08 13.21 -18.31
N LYS A 249 -11.22 13.32 -17.62
CA LYS A 249 -12.55 13.20 -18.21
C LYS A 249 -13.06 14.52 -18.80
N ASP A 250 -13.06 15.60 -18.01
CA ASP A 250 -13.80 16.83 -18.33
C ASP A 250 -12.93 17.92 -18.98
N ILE A 251 -11.61 17.90 -18.74
CA ILE A 251 -10.71 18.95 -19.24
C ILE A 251 -9.93 18.44 -20.46
N LEU A 252 -9.23 17.32 -20.30
CA LEU A 252 -8.34 16.76 -21.32
C LEU A 252 -9.06 15.79 -22.27
N HIS A 253 -10.24 15.27 -21.89
CA HIS A 253 -11.04 14.36 -22.71
C HIS A 253 -10.27 13.09 -23.16
N VAL A 254 -9.36 12.59 -22.30
CA VAL A 254 -8.46 11.45 -22.61
C VAL A 254 -8.93 10.11 -22.03
N GLY A 255 -10.02 10.11 -21.26
CA GLY A 255 -10.61 8.90 -20.67
C GLY A 255 -9.74 8.23 -19.59
N ALA A 256 -10.11 7.00 -19.21
CA ALA A 256 -9.43 6.27 -18.13
C ALA A 256 -8.00 5.83 -18.49
N THR A 257 -7.71 5.56 -19.78
CA THR A 257 -6.34 5.31 -20.24
C THR A 257 -5.46 6.53 -19.96
N GLY A 258 -5.91 7.73 -20.36
CA GLY A 258 -5.21 8.98 -20.09
C GLY A 258 -5.01 9.24 -18.61
N LEU A 259 -6.01 8.93 -17.76
CA LEU A 259 -5.84 8.97 -16.31
C LEU A 259 -4.70 8.07 -15.84
N GLY A 260 -4.61 6.84 -16.36
CA GLY A 260 -3.50 5.92 -16.07
C GLY A 260 -2.14 6.50 -16.39
N TRP A 261 -1.98 7.11 -17.58
CA TRP A 261 -0.75 7.81 -17.98
C TRP A 261 -0.42 9.00 -17.07
N LEU A 262 -1.41 9.86 -16.78
CA LEU A 262 -1.23 11.02 -15.91
C LEU A 262 -0.79 10.62 -14.51
N ARG A 263 -1.29 9.49 -14.01
CA ARG A 263 -0.92 8.98 -12.68
C ARG A 263 0.43 8.25 -12.66
N ALA A 264 0.89 7.74 -13.81
CA ALA A 264 2.21 7.13 -13.96
C ALA A 264 3.34 8.15 -14.19
N ALA A 265 3.04 9.34 -14.73
CA ALA A 265 4.04 10.36 -15.11
C ALA A 265 4.92 10.92 -13.97
N PRO A 266 4.43 11.11 -12.72
CA PRO A 266 5.26 11.62 -11.63
C PRO A 266 6.17 10.56 -10.97
N ALA A 267 5.96 9.27 -11.28
CA ALA A 267 6.56 8.14 -10.58
C ALA A 267 7.96 7.76 -11.11
#